data_AF-W9SMF3-F1
#
_entry.id   AF-W9SMF3-F1
#
_cell.length_a   1.000
_cell.length_b   1.000
_cell.length_c   1.000
_cell.angle_alpha   90.00
_cell.angle_beta   90.00
_cell.angle_gamma   90.00
#
_symmetry.space_group_name_H-M   'P 1'
#
loop_
_entity.id
_entity.type
_entity.pdbx_description
1 polymer ?
#
loop_
_entity_poly.entity_id
_entity_poly.type
_entity_poly.pdbx_seq_one_letter_code
_entity_poly.pdbx_strand_id
1 'polypeptide(L)'
;MATSSASQSLRLRNPTTTTTSLSLSSKLPLSSAFSVSLRPRRASYRRLVLVVSAGLDAKPTILVAEKLGEAGLNLLKDCANVDCSYNLSPEELCTKISLCDALIVRSGTKVSREVFESSGGRLKVVGRAGVGIDNVDLAAATEHGCLVVNAPTANTVAAAEHGIALLAAMARRRARDRSLGR
;
A
#
# COMPACT_ATOMS: atom_id res chain seq x y z
N MET A 1 -37.62 -29.79 31.64
CA MET A 1 -38.48 -30.87 31.09
C MET A 1 -39.23 -30.30 29.89
N ALA A 2 -39.21 -31.04 28.78
CA ALA A 2 -40.16 -31.07 27.65
C ALA A 2 -40.53 -29.73 26.95
N THR A 3 -40.04 -29.37 25.75
CA THR A 3 -40.23 -29.92 24.37
C THR A 3 -41.41 -29.33 23.57
N SER A 4 -41.19 -29.18 22.26
CA SER A 4 -42.12 -29.03 21.11
C SER A 4 -42.22 -27.60 20.53
N SER A 5 -41.72 -27.27 19.33
CA SER A 5 -42.07 -27.78 17.97
C SER A 5 -43.54 -27.45 17.64
N ALA A 6 -43.98 -26.84 16.52
CA ALA A 6 -43.40 -26.72 15.17
C ALA A 6 -44.15 -25.66 14.32
N SER A 7 -43.45 -25.19 13.27
CA SER A 7 -43.92 -25.06 11.86
C SER A 7 -44.87 -23.95 11.38
N GLN A 8 -44.40 -23.23 10.35
CA GLN A 8 -45.05 -22.87 9.06
C GLN A 8 -44.31 -21.63 8.47
N SER A 9 -44.03 -21.46 7.18
CA SER A 9 -44.19 -22.27 5.97
C SER A 9 -43.30 -21.68 4.87
N LEU A 10 -42.96 -22.50 3.87
CA LEU A 10 -42.19 -22.15 2.68
C LEU A 10 -42.87 -21.08 1.82
N ARG A 11 -42.05 -20.20 1.21
CA ARG A 11 -42.29 -19.74 -0.17
C ARG A 11 -41.03 -19.94 -1.01
N LEU A 12 -41.09 -20.96 -1.86
CA LEU A 12 -40.17 -21.20 -2.97
C LEU A 12 -40.47 -20.23 -4.11
N ARG A 13 -39.44 -19.55 -4.62
CA ARG A 13 -39.28 -19.20 -6.04
C ARG A 13 -37.80 -19.34 -6.41
N ASN A 14 -37.48 -20.44 -7.09
CA ASN A 14 -36.21 -20.73 -7.79
C ASN A 14 -36.06 -19.83 -9.04
N PRO A 15 -34.98 -19.95 -9.85
CA PRO A 15 -33.55 -20.19 -9.55
C PRO A 15 -32.66 -19.20 -10.34
N THR A 16 -31.52 -18.76 -9.80
CA THR A 16 -30.26 -18.46 -10.53
C THR A 16 -29.39 -17.54 -9.68
N THR A 17 -28.54 -18.12 -8.84
CA THR A 17 -27.21 -17.63 -8.45
C THR A 17 -26.75 -18.55 -7.32
N THR A 18 -25.84 -19.47 -7.65
CA THR A 18 -25.25 -20.39 -6.68
C THR A 18 -24.28 -19.61 -5.78
N THR A 19 -24.83 -18.93 -4.78
CA THR A 19 -24.08 -18.44 -3.62
C THR A 19 -24.05 -19.57 -2.61
N THR A 20 -23.00 -20.38 -2.65
CA THR A 20 -22.79 -21.45 -1.66
C THR A 20 -22.33 -20.79 -0.34
N SER A 21 -23.28 -20.39 0.51
CA SER A 21 -22.99 -19.98 1.88
C SER A 21 -22.95 -21.23 2.78
N LEU A 22 -21.75 -21.67 3.14
CA LEU A 22 -21.56 -22.66 4.20
C LEU A 22 -21.53 -21.93 5.54
N SER A 23 -22.62 -22.03 6.32
CA SER A 23 -22.66 -21.52 7.69
C SER A 23 -22.17 -22.60 8.66
N LEU A 24 -20.94 -22.47 9.16
CA LEU A 24 -20.45 -23.29 10.27
C LEU A 24 -20.71 -22.53 11.58
N SER A 25 -21.71 -22.97 12.33
CA SER A 25 -22.03 -22.42 13.64
C SER A 25 -21.15 -23.09 14.70
N SER A 26 -20.15 -22.37 15.20
CA SER A 26 -19.51 -22.70 16.47
C SER A 26 -19.38 -21.42 17.28
N LYS A 27 -20.19 -21.38 18.33
CA LYS A 27 -20.33 -20.31 19.33
C LYS A 27 -18.98 -19.76 19.78
N LEU A 28 -18.70 -18.50 19.47
CA LEU A 28 -17.73 -17.67 20.18
C LEU A 28 -18.30 -16.25 20.31
N PRO A 29 -18.19 -15.60 21.47
CA PRO A 29 -18.64 -14.23 21.65
C PRO A 29 -17.51 -13.30 21.20
N LEU A 30 -17.79 -12.37 20.29
CA LEU A 30 -17.32 -10.97 20.32
C LEU A 30 -17.81 -10.23 19.08
N SER A 31 -18.30 -9.01 19.31
CA SER A 31 -18.88 -8.11 18.33
C SER A 31 -17.84 -7.60 17.32
N SER A 32 -17.83 -8.16 16.11
CA SER A 32 -17.42 -7.45 14.90
C SER A 32 -17.81 -8.30 13.68
N ALA A 33 -18.59 -7.71 12.79
CA ALA A 33 -19.03 -8.36 11.57
C ALA A 33 -17.86 -8.45 10.58
N PHE A 34 -17.12 -9.55 10.62
CA PHE A 34 -16.11 -9.86 9.62
C PHE A 34 -16.80 -10.41 8.36
N SER A 35 -16.76 -9.64 7.27
CA SER A 35 -17.22 -10.12 5.97
C SER A 35 -16.05 -10.63 5.15
N VAL A 36 -15.97 -11.95 4.97
CA VAL A 36 -14.97 -12.60 4.12
C VAL A 36 -15.56 -12.72 2.71
N SER A 37 -15.06 -11.94 1.76
CA SER A 37 -15.44 -12.06 0.34
C SER A 37 -14.33 -12.75 -0.46
N LEU A 38 -14.58 -14.01 -0.84
CA LEU A 38 -13.71 -14.76 -1.74
C LEU A 38 -14.23 -14.59 -3.18
N ARG A 39 -13.51 -13.83 -4.01
CA ARG A 39 -13.78 -13.76 -5.46
C ARG A 39 -12.89 -14.76 -6.20
N PRO A 40 -13.45 -15.83 -6.81
CA PRO A 40 -12.67 -16.70 -7.66
C PRO A 40 -12.43 -16.01 -9.01
N ARG A 41 -11.17 -15.68 -9.32
CA ARG A 41 -10.78 -15.25 -10.66
C ARG A 41 -10.28 -16.45 -11.47
N ARG A 42 -10.83 -16.61 -12.69
CA ARG A 42 -10.52 -17.69 -13.64
C ARG A 42 -9.01 -17.88 -13.85
N ALA A 43 -8.60 -19.13 -13.73
CA ALA A 43 -7.45 -19.88 -14.27
C ALA A 43 -6.08 -19.18 -14.48
N SER A 44 -5.04 -19.86 -13.93
CA SER A 44 -3.63 -19.82 -14.33
C SER A 44 -2.75 -18.67 -13.79
N TYR A 45 -2.58 -18.60 -12.46
CA TYR A 45 -1.31 -18.51 -11.70
C TYR A 45 -1.69 -18.16 -10.25
N ARG A 46 -1.38 -19.06 -9.31
CA ARG A 46 -1.83 -19.00 -7.90
C ARG A 46 -1.12 -17.88 -7.13
N ARG A 47 -1.74 -16.70 -7.05
CA ARG A 47 -1.50 -15.76 -5.94
C ARG A 47 -2.84 -15.45 -5.30
N LEU A 48 -3.11 -16.10 -4.17
CA LEU A 48 -4.22 -15.75 -3.29
C LEU A 48 -3.93 -14.34 -2.75
N VAL A 49 -4.66 -13.34 -3.25
CA VAL A 49 -4.66 -12.01 -2.67
C VAL A 49 -5.77 -12.00 -1.64
N LEU A 50 -5.41 -12.15 -0.37
CA LEU A 50 -6.32 -11.94 0.75
C LEU A 50 -6.54 -10.42 0.86
N VAL A 51 -7.70 -9.95 0.41
CA VAL A 51 -8.13 -8.57 0.65
C VAL A 51 -8.85 -8.55 1.99
N VAL A 52 -8.13 -8.18 3.04
CA VAL A 52 -8.74 -7.92 4.35
C VAL A 52 -9.26 -6.48 4.32
N SER A 53 -10.56 -6.31 4.06
CA SER A 53 -11.22 -5.02 4.24
C SER A 53 -11.74 -4.94 5.67
N ALA A 54 -10.99 -4.25 6.53
CA ALA A 54 -11.51 -3.76 7.81
C ALA A 54 -12.49 -2.61 7.51
N GLY A 55 -13.73 -2.74 7.94
CA GLY A 55 -14.77 -1.74 7.69
C GLY A 55 -14.44 -0.42 8.36
N LEU A 56 -14.38 0.64 7.54
CA LEU A 56 -14.61 2.03 7.88
C LEU A 56 -15.22 2.65 6.62
N ASP A 57 -16.47 3.12 6.71
CA ASP A 57 -17.23 3.76 5.62
C ASP A 57 -16.67 5.14 5.19
N ALA A 58 -15.38 5.38 5.40
CA ALA A 58 -14.68 6.61 5.02
C ALA A 58 -13.47 6.29 4.14
N LYS A 59 -13.31 7.05 3.07
CA LYS A 59 -12.21 6.93 2.12
C LYS A 59 -10.88 7.21 2.85
N PRO A 60 -9.88 6.31 2.81
CA PRO A 60 -8.62 6.50 3.55
C PRO A 60 -7.89 7.74 3.06
N THR A 61 -7.14 8.41 3.93
CA THR A 61 -6.35 9.60 3.60
C THR A 61 -4.88 9.24 3.42
N ILE A 62 -4.33 9.59 2.25
CA ILE A 62 -2.95 9.33 1.86
C ILE A 62 -2.22 10.66 1.76
N LEU A 63 -1.14 10.82 2.54
CA LEU A 63 -0.21 11.93 2.43
C LEU A 63 0.89 11.58 1.44
N VAL A 64 1.09 12.42 0.42
CA VAL A 64 2.17 12.33 -0.55
C VAL A 64 3.16 13.44 -0.24
N ALA A 65 4.30 13.09 0.37
CA ALA A 65 5.30 14.04 0.86
C ALA A 65 6.30 14.48 -0.22
N GLU A 66 6.40 13.74 -1.32
CA GLU A 66 7.33 13.99 -2.41
C GLU A 66 6.66 13.84 -3.79
N LYS A 67 7.23 14.50 -4.81
CA LYS A 67 6.64 14.51 -6.15
C LYS A 67 6.51 13.09 -6.73
N LEU A 68 5.29 12.72 -7.09
CA LEU A 68 4.94 11.48 -7.76
C LEU A 68 4.48 11.75 -9.20
N GLY A 69 4.62 10.78 -10.10
CA GLY A 69 4.09 10.88 -11.45
C GLY A 69 2.55 10.90 -11.47
N GLU A 70 1.97 11.59 -12.45
CA GLU A 70 0.51 11.79 -12.58
C GLU A 70 -0.27 10.47 -12.62
N ALA A 71 0.25 9.47 -13.34
CA ALA A 71 -0.36 8.14 -13.40
C ALA A 71 -0.50 7.51 -11.99
N GLY A 72 0.51 7.65 -11.14
CA GLY A 72 0.47 7.17 -9.76
C GLY A 72 -0.54 7.94 -8.91
N LEU A 73 -0.58 9.27 -9.04
CA LEU A 73 -1.54 10.11 -8.32
C LEU A 73 -2.99 9.79 -8.72
N ASN A 74 -3.26 9.53 -10.00
CA ASN A 74 -4.59 9.17 -10.47
C ASN A 74 -5.06 7.85 -9.87
N LEU A 75 -4.19 6.83 -9.85
CA LEU A 75 -4.50 5.54 -9.20
C LEU A 75 -4.82 5.68 -7.71
N LEU A 76 -4.13 6.57 -7.01
CA LEU A 76 -4.39 6.84 -5.59
C LEU A 76 -5.71 7.60 -5.39
N LYS A 77 -6.02 8.56 -6.26
CA LYS A 77 -7.27 9.34 -6.19
C LYS A 77 -8.51 8.48 -6.44
N ASP A 78 -8.39 7.39 -7.19
CA ASP A 78 -9.51 6.48 -7.42
C ASP A 78 -9.94 5.76 -6.13
N CYS A 79 -9.00 5.42 -5.25
CA CYS A 79 -9.24 4.61 -4.06
C CYS A 79 -9.16 5.37 -2.72
N ALA A 80 -8.50 6.53 -2.68
CA ALA A 80 -8.25 7.30 -1.47
C ALA A 80 -8.50 8.82 -1.60
N ASN A 81 -8.53 9.53 -0.48
CA ASN A 81 -8.33 10.99 -0.43
C ASN A 81 -6.82 11.26 -0.45
N VAL A 82 -6.34 12.05 -1.42
CA VAL A 82 -4.90 12.27 -1.62
C VAL A 82 -4.55 13.71 -1.28
N ASP A 83 -3.74 13.89 -0.24
CA ASP A 83 -3.11 15.17 0.11
C ASP A 83 -1.69 15.18 -0.44
N CYS A 84 -1.41 16.11 -1.36
CA CYS A 84 -0.08 16.33 -1.89
C CYS A 84 0.54 17.54 -1.21
N SER A 85 1.47 17.29 -0.30
CA SER A 85 2.13 18.30 0.50
C SER A 85 3.63 18.09 0.46
N TYR A 86 4.33 18.92 -0.30
CA TYR A 86 5.75 18.73 -0.61
C TYR A 86 6.66 19.58 0.30
N ASN A 87 7.91 19.14 0.48
CA ASN A 87 8.96 19.85 1.22
C ASN A 87 8.55 20.20 2.67
N LEU A 88 7.84 19.28 3.33
CA LEU A 88 7.45 19.46 4.74
C LEU A 88 8.68 19.43 5.65
N SER A 89 8.69 20.30 6.65
CA SER A 89 9.62 20.14 7.78
C SER A 89 9.26 18.86 8.58
N PRO A 90 10.20 18.31 9.36
CA PRO A 90 9.89 17.17 10.25
C PRO A 90 8.69 17.43 11.18
N GLU A 91 8.58 18.65 11.70
CA GLU A 91 7.50 19.06 12.62
C GLU A 91 6.14 19.14 11.90
N GLU A 92 6.13 19.69 10.68
CA GLU A 92 4.94 19.76 9.83
C GLU A 92 4.48 18.37 9.40
N LEU A 93 5.43 17.48 9.10
CA LEU A 93 5.16 16.09 8.77
C LEU A 93 4.49 15.38 9.95
N CYS A 94 5.05 15.52 11.17
CA CYS A 94 4.46 14.96 12.39
C CYS A 94 3.06 15.52 12.69
N THR A 95 2.80 16.79 12.37
CA THR A 95 1.47 17.37 12.54
C THR A 95 0.47 16.74 11.56
N LYS A 96 0.83 16.66 10.28
CA LYS A 96 -0.06 16.11 9.24
C LYS A 96 -0.29 14.61 9.38
N ILE A 97 0.73 13.84 9.77
CA ILE A 97 0.65 12.37 9.83
C ILE A 97 -0.40 11.87 10.81
N SER A 98 -0.71 12.64 11.86
CA SER A 98 -1.77 12.33 12.84
C SER A 98 -3.15 12.19 12.20
N LEU A 99 -3.37 12.79 11.02
CA LEU A 99 -4.62 12.79 10.29
C LEU A 99 -4.64 11.81 9.10
N CYS A 100 -3.55 11.07 8.87
CA CYS A 100 -3.38 10.26 7.68
C CYS A 100 -3.33 8.76 8.00
N ASP A 101 -3.83 7.96 7.07
CA ASP A 101 -3.86 6.50 7.19
C ASP A 101 -2.69 5.86 6.42
N ALA A 102 -2.15 6.56 5.42
CA ALA A 102 -0.96 6.16 4.68
C ALA A 102 -0.04 7.34 4.36
N LEU A 103 1.25 7.04 4.21
CA LEU A 103 2.28 8.00 3.81
C LEU A 103 3.04 7.48 2.59
N ILE A 104 3.22 8.34 1.60
CA ILE A 104 4.06 8.08 0.43
C ILE A 104 5.26 9.02 0.45
N VAL A 105 6.44 8.42 0.49
CA VAL A 105 7.74 9.09 0.48
C VAL A 105 8.62 8.57 -0.65
N ARG A 106 9.72 9.26 -0.92
CA ARG A 106 10.76 8.83 -1.84
C ARG A 106 12.11 8.84 -1.12
N SER A 107 13.08 9.59 -1.62
CA SER A 107 14.44 9.61 -1.08
C SER A 107 14.73 10.86 -0.24
N GLY A 108 13.90 11.90 -0.32
CA GLY A 108 14.13 13.16 0.38
C GLY A 108 13.61 13.15 1.82
N THR A 109 12.42 12.60 2.05
CA THR A 109 11.78 12.62 3.37
C THR A 109 12.29 11.47 4.25
N LYS A 110 12.80 11.81 5.44
CA LYS A 110 13.14 10.82 6.47
C LYS A 110 11.93 10.53 7.35
N VAL A 111 11.59 9.25 7.48
CA VAL A 111 10.52 8.76 8.35
C VAL A 111 11.16 8.19 9.61
N SER A 112 11.37 9.07 10.59
CA SER A 112 11.94 8.75 11.90
C SER A 112 10.90 8.16 12.86
N ARG A 113 11.35 7.63 14.01
CA ARG A 113 10.48 7.17 15.10
C ARG A 113 9.43 8.20 15.51
N GLU A 114 9.81 9.48 15.59
CA GLU A 114 8.90 10.59 15.93
C GLU A 114 7.68 10.68 15.00
N VAL A 115 7.84 10.36 13.71
CA VAL A 115 6.72 10.34 12.74
C VAL A 115 5.72 9.25 13.08
N PHE A 116 6.22 8.06 13.46
CA PHE A 116 5.36 6.94 13.86
C PHE A 116 4.67 7.20 15.20
N GLU A 117 5.39 7.78 16.17
CA GLU A 117 4.82 8.20 17.45
C GLU A 117 3.74 9.26 17.27
N SER A 118 4.00 10.28 16.45
CA SER A 118 3.06 11.37 16.15
C SER A 118 1.81 10.89 15.41
N SER A 119 1.88 9.74 14.73
CA SER A 119 0.72 9.15 14.07
C SER A 119 -0.33 8.60 15.03
N GLY A 120 0.01 8.38 16.31
CA GLY A 120 -0.91 7.82 17.31
C GLY A 120 -1.47 6.44 16.94
N GLY A 121 -0.77 5.68 16.08
CA GLY A 121 -1.21 4.37 15.57
C GLY A 121 -2.25 4.45 14.45
N ARG A 122 -2.55 5.64 13.92
CA ARG A 122 -3.42 5.80 12.74
C ARG A 122 -2.74 5.37 11.45
N LEU A 123 -1.46 5.68 11.30
CA LEU A 123 -0.67 5.36 10.11
C LEU A 123 -0.53 3.84 9.95
N LYS A 124 -1.16 3.28 8.91
CA LYS A 124 -1.16 1.82 8.65
C LYS A 124 -0.07 1.38 7.69
N VAL A 125 0.31 2.26 6.75
CA VAL A 125 1.27 1.92 5.71
C VAL A 125 2.15 3.10 5.30
N VAL A 126 3.44 2.83 5.11
CA VAL A 126 4.41 3.73 4.48
C VAL A 126 4.85 3.12 3.16
N GLY A 127 4.52 3.80 2.05
CA GLY A 127 4.96 3.44 0.72
C GLY A 127 6.18 4.27 0.31
N ARG A 128 7.31 3.62 0.06
CA ARG A 128 8.49 4.26 -0.52
C ARG A 128 8.52 4.05 -2.03
N ALA A 129 8.49 5.15 -2.78
CA ALA A 129 8.63 5.18 -4.24
C ALA A 129 10.10 4.98 -4.69
N GLY A 130 10.69 3.84 -4.36
CA GLY A 130 12.05 3.47 -4.74
C GLY A 130 12.49 2.11 -4.18
N VAL A 131 13.72 1.68 -4.51
CA VAL A 131 14.25 0.35 -4.16
C VAL A 131 14.74 0.23 -2.72
N GLY A 132 15.73 1.05 -2.30
CA GLY A 132 16.17 1.14 -0.90
C GLY A 132 15.05 1.41 0.12
N ILE A 133 15.36 1.38 1.41
CA ILE A 133 14.43 1.65 2.53
C ILE A 133 15.16 2.34 3.69
N ASP A 134 16.33 2.89 3.39
CA ASP A 134 17.28 3.55 4.28
C ASP A 134 16.72 4.79 5.00
N ASN A 135 15.72 5.45 4.40
CA ASN A 135 15.09 6.64 4.96
C ASN A 135 13.93 6.34 5.92
N VAL A 136 13.63 5.07 6.19
CA VAL A 136 12.49 4.66 7.03
C VAL A 136 13.00 3.83 8.20
N ASP A 137 12.62 4.22 9.42
CA ASP A 137 12.88 3.42 10.62
C ASP A 137 11.95 2.19 10.65
N LEU A 138 12.49 1.04 10.23
CA LEU A 138 11.76 -0.22 10.17
C LEU A 138 11.44 -0.80 11.56
N ALA A 139 12.26 -0.49 12.56
CA ALA A 139 12.05 -0.95 13.93
C ALA A 139 10.84 -0.22 14.53
N ALA A 140 10.84 1.11 14.44
CA ALA A 140 9.70 1.93 14.85
C ALA A 140 8.44 1.55 14.05
N ALA A 141 8.53 1.36 12.73
CA ALA A 141 7.39 0.93 11.93
C ALA A 141 6.77 -0.38 12.46
N THR A 142 7.61 -1.36 12.80
CA THR A 142 7.16 -2.66 13.33
C THR A 142 6.51 -2.52 14.71
N GLU A 143 7.11 -1.75 15.61
CA GLU A 143 6.59 -1.48 16.96
C GLU A 143 5.21 -0.81 16.92
N HIS A 144 5.01 0.11 15.99
CA HIS A 144 3.73 0.82 15.81
C HIS A 144 2.73 0.09 14.90
N GLY A 145 3.04 -1.12 14.43
CA GLY A 145 2.15 -1.93 13.58
C GLY A 145 1.94 -1.33 12.18
N CYS A 146 2.92 -0.56 11.68
CA CYS A 146 2.90 0.07 10.37
C CYS A 146 3.65 -0.77 9.33
N LEU A 147 3.00 -1.04 8.20
CA LEU A 147 3.62 -1.79 7.11
C LEU A 147 4.47 -0.87 6.22
N VAL A 148 5.70 -1.29 5.91
CA VAL A 148 6.57 -0.56 4.98
C VAL A 148 6.64 -1.32 3.65
N VAL A 149 6.32 -0.64 2.55
CA VAL A 149 6.31 -1.20 1.20
C VAL A 149 7.22 -0.38 0.28
N ASN A 150 8.03 -1.06 -0.53
CA ASN A 150 8.94 -0.43 -1.50
C ASN A 150 8.64 -0.88 -2.94
N ALA A 151 9.38 -0.32 -3.91
CA ALA A 151 9.25 -0.63 -5.33
C ALA A 151 10.59 -1.17 -5.90
N PRO A 152 10.90 -2.46 -5.71
CA PRO A 152 12.24 -3.01 -5.97
C PRO A 152 12.63 -3.11 -7.45
N THR A 153 11.65 -3.17 -8.37
CA THR A 153 11.88 -3.34 -9.81
C THR A 153 11.69 -2.04 -10.61
N ALA A 154 11.34 -0.94 -9.94
CA ALA A 154 10.93 0.29 -10.62
C ALA A 154 12.06 0.96 -11.43
N ASN A 155 13.32 0.66 -11.13
CA ASN A 155 14.49 1.26 -11.80
C ASN A 155 15.27 0.29 -12.69
N THR A 156 14.88 -0.99 -12.78
CA THR A 156 15.70 -2.01 -13.44
C THR A 156 15.94 -1.70 -14.92
N VAL A 157 14.89 -1.33 -15.66
CA VAL A 157 14.98 -1.00 -17.09
C VAL A 157 15.77 0.29 -17.30
N ALA A 158 15.42 1.36 -16.60
CA ALA A 158 16.11 2.64 -16.71
C ALA A 158 17.61 2.54 -16.36
N ALA A 159 17.96 1.73 -15.35
CA ALA A 159 19.36 1.48 -14.99
C ALA A 159 20.10 0.70 -16.09
N ALA A 160 19.45 -0.29 -16.72
CA ALA A 160 20.04 -1.04 -17.84
C ALA A 160 20.26 -0.14 -19.07
N GLU A 161 19.27 0.69 -19.42
CA GLU A 161 19.37 1.67 -20.50
C GLU A 161 20.48 2.68 -20.23
N HIS A 162 20.57 3.18 -19.00
CA HIS A 162 21.64 4.09 -18.60
C HIS A 162 23.02 3.43 -18.69
N GLY A 163 23.14 2.16 -18.28
CA GLY A 163 24.38 1.38 -18.40
C GLY A 163 24.84 1.22 -19.85
N ILE A 164 23.92 0.86 -20.75
CA ILE A 164 24.21 0.76 -22.19
C ILE A 164 24.59 2.13 -22.77
N ALA A 165 23.88 3.19 -22.38
CA ALA A 165 24.18 4.55 -22.80
C ALA A 165 25.60 4.98 -22.36
N LEU A 166 26.00 4.66 -21.13
CA LEU A 166 27.35 4.92 -20.62
C LEU A 166 28.41 4.11 -21.38
N LEU A 167 28.19 2.80 -21.62
CA LEU A 167 29.08 1.97 -22.42
C LEU A 167 29.25 2.52 -23.84
N ALA A 168 28.16 2.92 -24.48
CA ALA A 168 28.18 3.50 -25.80
C ALA A 168 28.86 4.88 -25.83
N ALA A 169 28.69 5.70 -24.80
CA ALA A 169 29.37 6.99 -24.65
C ALA A 169 30.89 6.81 -24.49
N MET A 170 31.33 5.83 -23.69
CA MET A 170 32.75 5.49 -23.54
C MET A 170 33.34 4.91 -24.83
N ALA A 171 32.62 4.01 -25.52
CA ALA A 171 33.08 3.40 -26.77
C ALA A 171 33.19 4.42 -27.93
N ARG A 172 32.30 5.42 -27.98
CA ARG A 172 32.37 6.53 -28.95
C ARG A 172 33.40 7.59 -28.59
N ARG A 173 34.03 7.52 -27.40
CA ARG A 173 35.11 8.42 -26.98
C ARG A 173 36.43 8.06 -27.70
N ARG A 174 36.42 8.09 -29.03
CA ARG A 174 37.62 8.34 -29.83
C ARG A 174 37.85 9.85 -29.84
N ALA A 175 38.99 10.28 -29.29
CA ALA A 175 39.51 11.65 -29.23
C ALA A 175 38.88 12.61 -28.19
N ARG A 176 39.57 12.79 -27.05
CA ARG A 176 40.38 13.99 -26.75
C ARG A 176 40.38 14.34 -25.26
N ASP A 177 41.44 13.95 -24.58
CA ASP A 177 42.20 14.90 -23.78
C ASP A 177 43.04 15.73 -24.76
N ARG A 178 42.93 17.06 -24.74
CA ARG A 178 43.81 18.00 -25.47
C ARG A 178 44.62 18.87 -24.50
N SER A 179 44.79 18.41 -23.27
CA SER A 179 45.36 19.20 -22.18
C SER A 179 46.51 18.52 -21.43
N LEU A 180 46.88 17.26 -21.69
CA LEU A 180 48.17 16.70 -21.25
C LEU A 180 49.32 17.00 -22.23
N GLY A 181 49.49 18.28 -22.60
CA GLY A 181 50.58 18.71 -23.47
C GLY A 181 50.56 20.20 -23.76
N ARG A 182 50.90 21.02 -22.77
CA ARG A 182 51.59 22.30 -22.92
C ARG A 182 52.22 22.71 -21.60
#